data_AF-F7Y1B5-F1
#
_entry.id   AF-F7Y1B5-F1
#
_cell.length_a   1.000
_cell.length_b   1.000
_cell.length_c   1.000
_cell.angle_alpha   90.00
_cell.angle_beta   90.00
_cell.angle_gamma   90.00
#
_symmetry.space_group_name_H-M   'P 1'
#
loop_
_entity.id
_entity.type
_entity.pdbx_description
1 polymer ?
#
loop_
_entity_poly.entity_id
_entity_poly.type
_entity_poly.pdbx_seq_one_letter_code
_entity_poly.pdbx_strand_id
1 'polypeptide(L)'
;MGTDLTPAPEITLIKSEMEAAAARVAERAMNTTLDGISGVLGDVFGGWFGDDVKQWRTRRLITTLIKTKEHLEAAGIPIENAKSLPMGELYAIFDGCSKQEDISLTEMWSALLANAMNPTNDKYIDPSFSRILGNLSGLDAAILKYIMDFNSKRDALFAKRREILNDAHVNKQMKGGKSFDLMIDEIEKEFSDWADGEHQGQFKGFSVENISYSISNLLRIGLIYSPEYTIPENLIQVGIKKKTGRENELVADDRRLRAYLRAMNDQAGAAIEKKSTLQSLITSVRPNWPMIQRNPTIQPAYSLSGLATRFLLACSP
;
A
#
# COMPACT_ATOMS: atom_id res chain seq x y z
N MET A 1 34.65 52.19 -12.01
CA MET A 1 33.48 52.06 -11.13
C MET A 1 33.02 50.61 -11.24
N GLY A 2 33.49 49.75 -10.35
CA GLY A 2 33.06 48.35 -10.28
C GLY A 2 31.94 48.23 -9.25
N THR A 3 30.81 47.70 -9.67
CA THR A 3 29.69 47.35 -8.79
C THR A 3 29.90 45.94 -8.28
N ASP A 4 30.31 45.80 -7.02
CA ASP A 4 30.31 44.52 -6.32
C ASP A 4 28.85 44.11 -6.05
N LEU A 5 28.44 43.00 -6.66
CA LEU A 5 27.20 42.31 -6.31
C LEU A 5 27.47 41.50 -5.05
N THR A 6 26.99 41.97 -3.90
CA THR A 6 26.89 41.15 -2.69
C THR A 6 25.98 39.94 -2.96
N PRO A 7 26.43 38.70 -2.74
CA PRO A 7 25.57 37.52 -2.88
C PRO A 7 24.55 37.47 -1.74
N ALA A 8 23.32 37.10 -2.08
CA ALA A 8 22.18 37.07 -1.16
C ALA A 8 22.39 36.10 0.03
N PRO A 9 22.11 36.51 1.28
CA PRO A 9 22.13 35.63 2.45
C PRO A 9 20.77 34.91 2.62
N GLU A 10 20.53 33.80 1.89
CA GLU A 10 19.21 33.12 1.97
C GLU A 10 19.26 31.59 2.15
N ILE A 11 20.44 30.95 2.08
CA ILE A 11 20.54 29.47 2.06
C ILE A 11 21.01 28.86 3.39
N THR A 12 21.59 29.66 4.30
CA THR A 12 22.16 29.15 5.56
C THR A 12 21.12 28.98 6.67
N LEU A 13 20.13 29.88 6.76
CA LEU A 13 19.09 29.85 7.80
C LEU A 13 18.15 28.65 7.65
N ILE A 14 17.65 28.39 6.43
CA ILE A 14 16.71 27.28 6.16
C ILE A 14 17.34 25.91 6.50
N LYS A 15 18.63 25.72 6.17
CA LYS A 15 19.36 24.50 6.54
C LYS A 15 19.45 24.34 8.06
N SER A 16 19.71 25.43 8.79
CA SER A 16 19.80 25.38 10.25
C SER A 16 18.47 25.03 10.94
N GLU A 17 17.33 25.51 10.42
CA GLU A 17 16.02 25.16 10.96
C GLU A 17 15.64 23.70 10.68
N MET A 18 15.93 23.22 9.46
CA MET A 18 15.71 21.82 9.06
C MET A 18 16.57 20.85 9.87
N GLU A 19 17.85 21.18 10.06
CA GLU A 19 18.77 20.42 10.89
C GLU A 19 18.34 20.43 12.37
N ALA A 20 17.86 21.57 12.89
CA ALA A 20 17.32 21.67 14.24
C ALA A 20 16.00 20.88 14.42
N ALA A 21 15.16 20.81 13.39
CA ALA A 21 13.96 19.98 13.41
C ALA A 21 14.32 18.49 13.44
N ALA A 22 15.24 18.05 12.58
CA ALA A 22 15.74 16.68 12.57
C ALA A 22 16.41 16.29 13.90
N ALA A 23 17.23 17.18 14.45
CA ALA A 23 17.90 16.97 15.73
C ALA A 23 16.89 16.75 16.87
N ARG A 24 15.84 17.58 16.95
CA ARG A 24 14.78 17.42 17.95
C ARG A 24 14.04 16.08 17.84
N VAL A 25 13.79 15.60 16.62
CA VAL A 25 13.20 14.26 16.42
C VAL A 25 14.15 13.18 16.92
N ALA A 26 15.43 13.27 16.56
CA ALA A 26 16.43 12.31 17.00
C ALA A 26 16.61 12.31 18.53
N GLU A 27 16.65 13.49 19.17
CA GLU A 27 16.70 13.64 20.64
C GLU A 27 15.54 12.93 21.30
N ARG A 28 14.33 13.19 20.81
CA ARG A 28 13.14 12.60 21.40
C ARG A 28 13.12 11.09 21.22
N ALA A 29 13.50 10.60 20.04
CA ALA A 29 13.55 9.18 19.73
C ALA A 29 14.59 8.45 20.59
N MET A 30 15.76 9.06 20.82
CA MET A 30 16.88 8.51 21.59
C MET A 30 16.74 8.69 23.11
N ASN A 31 15.86 9.60 23.56
CA ASN A 31 15.82 10.08 24.94
C ASN A 31 17.18 10.62 25.43
N THR A 32 17.92 11.30 24.55
CA THR A 32 19.25 11.86 24.82
C THR A 32 19.33 13.32 24.36
N THR A 33 20.32 14.07 24.84
CA THR A 33 20.54 15.48 24.48
C THR A 33 21.36 15.62 23.18
N LEU A 34 21.28 16.79 22.54
CA LEU A 34 22.01 17.15 21.30
C LEU A 34 23.48 16.70 21.25
N ASP A 35 24.25 16.95 22.31
CA ASP A 35 25.67 16.57 22.38
C ASP A 35 25.87 15.05 22.33
N GLY A 36 24.95 14.28 22.91
CA GLY A 36 24.96 12.82 22.86
C GLY A 36 24.62 12.27 21.47
N ILE A 37 23.82 12.99 20.68
CA ILE A 37 23.47 12.59 19.32
C ILE A 37 24.64 12.81 18.37
N SER A 38 25.35 13.93 18.49
CA SER A 38 26.53 14.18 17.66
C SER A 38 27.59 13.09 17.88
N GLY A 39 27.78 12.66 19.13
CA GLY A 39 28.63 11.52 19.49
C GLY A 39 28.14 10.20 18.90
N VAL A 40 26.85 9.84 19.09
CA VAL A 40 26.32 8.57 18.56
C VAL A 40 26.27 8.54 17.03
N LEU A 41 25.86 9.62 16.38
CA LEU A 41 25.89 9.72 14.91
C LEU A 41 27.34 9.74 14.40
N GLY A 42 28.26 10.38 15.13
CA GLY A 42 29.69 10.41 14.83
C GLY A 42 30.36 9.05 14.96
N ASP A 43 30.06 8.30 16.01
CA ASP A 43 30.72 7.03 16.34
C ASP A 43 30.08 5.84 15.62
N VAL A 44 28.75 5.79 15.50
CA VAL A 44 28.02 4.68 14.86
C VAL A 44 28.06 4.77 13.33
N PHE A 45 28.02 5.98 12.78
CA PHE A 45 28.06 6.18 11.32
C PHE A 45 29.41 6.68 10.79
N GLY A 46 30.35 7.10 11.66
CA GLY A 46 31.63 7.66 11.25
C GLY A 46 32.84 6.74 11.37
N GLY A 47 32.69 5.51 11.86
CA GLY A 47 33.83 4.64 12.17
C GLY A 47 34.63 4.06 10.98
N TRP A 48 34.17 4.10 9.72
CA TRP A 48 34.85 3.31 8.67
C TRP A 48 34.75 3.72 7.19
N PHE A 49 34.09 4.84 6.83
CA PHE A 49 33.97 5.26 5.43
C PHE A 49 34.26 6.76 5.25
N GLY A 50 34.94 7.11 4.15
CA GLY A 50 35.41 8.48 3.84
C GLY A 50 34.30 9.54 3.86
N ASP A 51 34.70 10.78 4.16
CA ASP A 51 33.84 11.92 4.51
C ASP A 51 32.64 12.17 3.58
N ASP A 52 32.76 11.92 2.27
CA ASP A 52 31.68 12.15 1.31
C ASP A 52 30.48 11.21 1.51
N VAL A 53 30.76 9.92 1.77
CA VAL A 53 29.71 8.92 2.04
C VAL A 53 29.02 9.24 3.37
N LYS A 54 29.78 9.70 4.36
CA LYS A 54 29.24 10.14 5.65
C LYS A 54 28.28 11.31 5.46
N GLN A 55 28.70 12.35 4.75
CA GLN A 55 27.85 13.52 4.51
C GLN A 55 26.56 13.15 3.77
N TRP A 56 26.65 12.25 2.79
CA TRP A 56 25.49 11.75 2.07
C TRP A 56 24.51 11.00 2.98
N ARG A 57 24.98 10.07 3.81
CA ARG A 57 24.14 9.31 4.76
C ARG A 57 23.48 10.21 5.80
N THR A 58 24.23 11.17 6.35
CA THR A 58 23.70 12.12 7.33
C THR A 58 22.60 12.98 6.72
N ARG A 59 22.79 13.49 5.49
CA ARG A 59 21.74 14.25 4.79
C ARG A 59 20.48 13.42 4.59
N ARG A 60 20.61 12.13 4.22
CA ARG A 60 19.46 11.23 4.05
C ARG A 60 18.70 11.01 5.35
N LEU A 61 19.42 10.73 6.43
CA LEU A 61 18.82 10.60 7.75
C LEU A 61 18.07 11.88 8.16
N ILE A 62 18.69 13.04 7.99
CA ILE A 62 18.06 14.35 8.27
C ILE A 62 16.76 14.50 7.48
N THR A 63 16.76 14.23 6.18
CA THR A 63 15.55 14.28 5.35
C THR A 63 14.45 13.38 5.90
N THR A 64 14.76 12.14 6.28
CA THR A 64 13.77 11.22 6.85
C THR A 64 13.24 11.71 8.20
N LEU A 65 14.09 12.27 9.05
CA LEU A 65 13.69 12.82 10.35
C LEU A 65 12.77 14.05 10.20
N ILE A 66 13.01 14.89 9.19
CA ILE A 66 12.13 16.02 8.89
C ILE A 66 10.74 15.53 8.48
N LYS A 67 10.68 14.56 7.56
CA LYS A 67 9.40 13.93 7.19
C LYS A 67 8.71 13.24 8.36
N THR A 68 9.48 12.63 9.26
CA THR A 68 8.94 12.02 10.49
C THR A 68 8.24 13.08 11.35
N LYS A 69 8.84 14.27 11.49
CA LYS A 69 8.20 15.40 12.16
C LYS A 69 6.91 15.80 11.46
N GLU A 70 6.91 15.91 10.13
CA GLU A 70 5.72 16.27 9.34
C GLU A 70 4.58 15.25 9.56
N HIS A 71 4.88 13.95 9.62
CA HIS A 71 3.89 12.93 9.95
C HIS A 71 3.34 13.06 11.37
N LEU A 72 4.20 13.32 12.36
CA LEU A 72 3.77 13.54 13.74
C LEU A 72 2.85 14.78 13.84
N GLU A 73 3.21 15.87 13.17
CA GLU A 73 2.39 17.09 13.12
C GLU A 73 1.05 16.85 12.41
N ALA A 74 1.05 16.11 11.29
CA ALA A 74 -0.18 15.73 10.58
C ALA A 74 -1.09 14.84 11.45
N ALA A 75 -0.52 14.01 12.32
CA ALA A 75 -1.24 13.20 13.30
C ALA A 75 -1.67 13.99 14.56
N GLY A 76 -1.36 15.30 14.64
CA GLY A 76 -1.69 16.14 15.79
C GLY A 76 -0.83 15.85 17.03
N ILE A 77 0.34 15.25 16.86
CA ILE A 77 1.26 14.85 17.93
C ILE A 77 2.44 15.83 17.95
N PRO A 78 2.51 16.73 18.93
CA PRO A 78 3.68 17.58 19.07
C PRO A 78 4.89 16.71 19.45
N ILE A 79 6.07 17.06 18.93
CA ILE A 79 7.29 16.26 19.11
C ILE A 79 7.63 16.01 20.59
N GLU A 80 7.28 16.94 21.47
CA GLU A 80 7.48 16.86 22.92
C GLU A 80 6.74 15.66 23.53
N ASN A 81 5.55 15.33 22.99
CA ASN A 81 4.71 14.24 23.45
C ASN A 81 5.05 12.90 22.78
N ALA A 82 5.87 12.89 21.73
CA ALA A 82 6.26 11.67 21.04
C ALA A 82 7.09 10.77 21.98
N LYS A 83 6.85 9.45 22.05
CA LYS A 83 7.62 8.56 22.92
C LYS A 83 8.99 8.22 22.33
N SER A 84 9.95 7.93 23.19
CA SER A 84 11.27 7.41 22.79
C SER A 84 11.18 5.94 22.40
N LEU A 85 12.11 5.50 21.56
CA LEU A 85 12.17 4.11 21.10
C LEU A 85 13.24 3.31 21.83
N PRO A 86 13.06 1.98 21.96
CA PRO A 86 14.14 1.09 22.38
C PRO A 86 15.33 1.25 21.44
N MET A 87 16.53 1.33 22.02
CA MET A 87 17.75 1.67 21.28
C MET A 87 18.02 0.74 20.08
N GLY A 88 17.74 -0.56 20.20
CA GLY A 88 17.93 -1.52 19.10
C GLY A 88 16.99 -1.28 17.90
N GLU A 89 15.72 -0.92 18.17
CA GLU A 89 14.74 -0.59 17.13
C GLU A 89 15.13 0.72 16.44
N LEU A 90 15.52 1.72 17.23
CA LEU A 90 15.95 3.01 16.73
C LEU A 90 17.17 2.90 15.82
N TYR A 91 18.19 2.13 16.23
CA TYR A 91 19.38 1.92 15.40
C TYR A 91 19.04 1.24 14.07
N ALA A 92 18.15 0.23 14.10
CA ALA A 92 17.72 -0.44 12.88
C ALA A 92 17.01 0.53 11.92
N ILE A 93 16.15 1.41 12.45
CA ILE A 93 15.47 2.43 11.65
C ILE A 93 16.46 3.46 11.11
N PHE A 94 17.33 4.03 11.94
CA PHE A 94 18.28 5.06 11.53
C PHE A 94 19.27 4.53 10.48
N ASP A 95 19.77 3.32 10.67
CA ASP A 95 20.66 2.67 9.71
C ASP A 95 19.96 2.48 8.36
N GLY A 96 18.72 1.99 8.35
CA GLY A 96 17.91 1.87 7.14
C GLY A 96 17.65 3.21 6.45
N CYS A 97 17.22 4.22 7.21
CA CYS A 97 16.98 5.58 6.71
C CYS A 97 18.21 6.19 6.05
N SER A 98 19.38 5.99 6.65
CA SER A 98 20.65 6.57 6.18
C SER A 98 21.11 6.02 4.83
N LYS A 99 20.65 4.82 4.46
CA LYS A 99 21.02 4.12 3.22
C LYS A 99 19.99 4.27 2.11
N GLN A 100 18.83 4.84 2.41
CA GLN A 100 17.69 4.82 1.50
C GLN A 100 17.74 5.95 0.46
N GLU A 101 17.69 5.58 -0.82
CA GLU A 101 17.69 6.54 -1.93
C GLU A 101 16.30 6.77 -2.53
N ASP A 102 15.48 5.72 -2.55
CA ASP A 102 14.13 5.77 -3.12
C ASP A 102 13.19 6.59 -2.24
N ILE A 103 12.53 7.58 -2.85
CA ILE A 103 11.67 8.55 -2.18
C ILE A 103 10.47 7.86 -1.51
N SER A 104 9.90 6.83 -2.13
CA SER A 104 8.74 6.11 -1.61
C SER A 104 9.11 5.34 -0.35
N LEU A 105 10.29 4.70 -0.35
CA LEU A 105 10.80 4.01 0.84
C LEU A 105 11.20 5.01 1.93
N THR A 106 11.77 6.17 1.59
CA THR A 106 12.03 7.25 2.57
C THR A 106 10.73 7.66 3.28
N GLU A 107 9.62 7.77 2.55
CA GLU A 107 8.30 8.07 3.13
C GLU A 107 7.81 6.96 4.07
N MET A 108 7.97 5.70 3.68
CA MET A 108 7.61 4.56 4.53
C MET A 108 8.45 4.51 5.80
N TRP A 109 9.75 4.84 5.71
CA TRP A 109 10.64 4.91 6.86
C TRP A 109 10.24 6.04 7.82
N SER A 110 9.89 7.22 7.30
CA SER A 110 9.45 8.35 8.13
C SER A 110 8.11 8.06 8.81
N ALA A 111 7.17 7.44 8.10
CA ALA A 111 5.89 7.03 8.67
C ALA A 111 6.06 5.93 9.73
N LEU A 112 6.93 4.94 9.49
CA LEU A 112 7.26 3.91 10.47
C LEU A 112 7.83 4.51 11.76
N LEU A 113 8.78 5.43 11.64
CA LEU A 113 9.38 6.11 12.79
C LEU A 113 8.33 6.96 13.54
N ALA A 114 7.51 7.73 12.82
CA ALA A 114 6.47 8.57 13.42
C ALA A 114 5.45 7.73 14.19
N ASN A 115 4.97 6.64 13.59
CA ASN A 115 4.03 5.73 14.22
C ASN A 115 4.64 4.98 15.42
N ALA A 116 5.93 4.67 15.36
CA ALA A 116 6.65 4.08 16.49
C ALA A 116 6.79 5.07 17.64
N MET A 117 6.99 6.34 17.34
CA MET A 117 7.07 7.42 18.32
C MET A 117 5.70 7.92 18.78
N ASN A 118 4.59 7.44 18.21
CA ASN A 118 3.25 7.86 18.60
C ASN A 118 2.86 7.25 19.97
N PRO A 119 2.56 8.05 21.01
CA PRO A 119 2.18 7.56 22.33
C PRO A 119 0.77 6.97 22.38
N THR A 120 -0.14 7.42 21.50
CA THR A 120 -1.53 6.94 21.43
C THR A 120 -1.70 5.79 20.43
N ASN A 121 -0.62 5.36 19.79
CA ASN A 121 -0.68 4.23 18.87
C ASN A 121 -0.73 2.93 19.68
N ASP A 122 -1.95 2.43 19.87
CA ASP A 122 -2.22 1.13 20.51
C ASP A 122 -1.78 -0.06 19.64
N LYS A 123 -1.45 0.18 18.36
CA LYS A 123 -1.02 -0.89 17.46
C LYS A 123 0.44 -1.23 17.75
N TYR A 124 0.67 -2.49 18.11
CA TYR A 124 2.00 -3.06 18.21
C TYR A 124 2.73 -2.94 16.87
N ILE A 125 3.84 -2.21 16.85
CA ILE A 125 4.77 -2.17 15.73
C ILE A 125 5.74 -3.33 15.89
N ASP A 126 5.72 -4.23 14.91
CA ASP A 126 6.58 -5.40 14.95
C ASP A 126 8.03 -4.98 14.68
N PRO A 127 9.00 -5.33 15.56
CA PRO A 127 10.41 -4.98 15.37
C PRO A 127 10.98 -5.49 14.03
N SER A 128 10.37 -6.50 13.41
CA SER A 128 10.75 -7.01 12.09
C SER A 128 10.44 -6.04 10.94
N PHE A 129 9.57 -5.04 11.12
CA PHE A 129 9.16 -4.13 10.06
C PHE A 129 10.32 -3.30 9.50
N SER A 130 11.28 -2.90 10.34
CA SER A 130 12.51 -2.23 9.88
C SER A 130 13.32 -3.13 8.94
N ARG A 131 13.47 -4.42 9.27
CA ARG A 131 14.15 -5.41 8.42
C ARG A 131 13.38 -5.68 7.13
N ILE A 132 12.05 -5.75 7.19
CA ILE A 132 11.22 -5.91 6.00
C ILE A 132 11.44 -4.73 5.07
N LEU A 133 11.27 -3.50 5.58
CA LEU A 133 11.40 -2.27 4.80
C LEU A 133 12.80 -2.11 4.20
N GLY A 134 13.86 -2.45 4.95
CA GLY A 134 15.24 -2.44 4.45
C GLY A 134 15.54 -3.46 3.35
N ASN A 135 14.66 -4.45 3.14
CA ASN A 135 14.78 -5.45 2.07
C ASN A 135 13.88 -5.15 0.86
N LEU A 136 13.08 -4.09 0.89
CA LEU A 136 12.22 -3.70 -0.22
C LEU A 136 12.96 -2.78 -1.19
N SER A 137 12.63 -2.91 -2.47
CA SER A 137 12.89 -1.90 -3.49
C SER A 137 11.72 -0.90 -3.58
N GLY A 138 11.93 0.23 -4.26
CA GLY A 138 10.84 1.19 -4.53
C GLY A 138 9.67 0.56 -5.31
N LEU A 139 9.97 -0.40 -6.20
CA LEU A 139 8.94 -1.13 -6.95
C LEU A 139 8.15 -2.10 -6.06
N ASP A 140 8.82 -2.77 -5.11
CA ASP A 140 8.14 -3.62 -4.13
C ASP A 140 7.13 -2.80 -3.31
N ALA A 141 7.56 -1.62 -2.83
CA ALA A 141 6.70 -0.69 -2.10
C ALA A 141 5.51 -0.20 -2.95
N ALA A 142 5.74 0.14 -4.22
CA ALA A 142 4.70 0.55 -5.15
C ALA A 142 3.66 -0.56 -5.36
N ILE A 143 4.10 -1.80 -5.58
CA ILE A 143 3.19 -2.95 -5.73
C ILE A 143 2.35 -3.17 -4.46
N LEU A 144 2.98 -3.15 -3.29
CA LEU A 144 2.26 -3.33 -2.03
C LEU A 144 1.21 -2.25 -1.80
N LYS A 145 1.57 -0.99 -2.06
CA LYS A 145 0.66 0.15 -1.96
C LYS A 145 -0.49 0.05 -2.96
N TYR A 146 -0.21 -0.28 -4.23
CA TYR A 146 -1.23 -0.50 -5.25
C TYR A 146 -2.27 -1.54 -4.83
N ILE A 147 -1.83 -2.69 -4.28
CA ILE A 147 -2.76 -3.73 -3.81
C ILE A 147 -3.62 -3.21 -2.63
N MET A 148 -3.02 -2.45 -1.70
CA MET A 148 -3.75 -1.86 -0.57
C MET A 148 -4.79 -0.82 -1.01
N ASP A 149 -4.41 0.08 -1.91
CA ASP A 149 -5.27 1.12 -2.44
C ASP A 149 -6.43 0.51 -3.25
N PHE A 150 -6.13 -0.52 -4.06
CA PHE A 150 -7.14 -1.28 -4.78
C PHE A 150 -8.16 -1.93 -3.85
N ASN A 151 -7.71 -2.61 -2.78
CA ASN A 151 -8.60 -3.22 -1.80
C ASN A 151 -9.48 -2.16 -1.11
N SER A 152 -8.90 -1.04 -0.71
CA SER A 152 -9.62 0.06 -0.05
C SER A 152 -10.70 0.66 -0.96
N LYS A 153 -10.38 0.91 -2.24
CA LYS A 153 -11.34 1.41 -3.23
C LYS A 153 -12.43 0.39 -3.55
N ARG A 154 -12.08 -0.89 -3.63
CA ARG A 154 -13.04 -1.97 -3.83
C ARG A 154 -14.03 -2.07 -2.67
N ASP A 155 -13.56 -1.93 -1.43
CA ASP A 155 -14.42 -1.97 -0.25
C ASP A 155 -15.37 -0.76 -0.23
N ALA A 156 -14.89 0.42 -0.62
CA ALA A 156 -15.73 1.61 -0.80
C ALA A 156 -16.79 1.42 -1.90
N LEU A 157 -16.44 0.78 -3.03
CA LEU A 157 -17.38 0.42 -4.08
C LEU A 157 -18.47 -0.52 -3.54
N PHE A 158 -18.10 -1.55 -2.79
CA PHE A 158 -19.07 -2.47 -2.19
C PHE A 158 -20.00 -1.79 -1.19
N ALA A 159 -19.49 -0.82 -0.41
CA ALA A 159 -20.31 -0.02 0.49
C ALA A 159 -21.34 0.82 -0.29
N LYS A 160 -20.90 1.57 -1.31
CA LYS A 160 -21.79 2.35 -2.19
C LYS A 160 -22.84 1.48 -2.88
N ARG A 161 -22.44 0.31 -3.39
CA ARG A 161 -23.37 -0.64 -4.01
C ARG A 161 -24.44 -1.10 -3.03
N ARG A 162 -24.06 -1.35 -1.77
CA ARG A 162 -25.01 -1.75 -0.72
C ARG A 162 -26.00 -0.64 -0.40
N GLU A 163 -25.54 0.62 -0.35
CA GLU A 163 -26.44 1.79 -0.17
C GLU A 163 -27.46 1.88 -1.30
N ILE A 164 -27.03 1.83 -2.57
CA ILE A 164 -27.93 1.89 -3.74
C ILE A 164 -28.99 0.78 -3.69
N LEU A 165 -28.59 -0.44 -3.32
CA LEU A 165 -29.52 -1.57 -3.21
C LEU A 165 -30.50 -1.41 -2.03
N ASN A 166 -30.04 -0.88 -0.90
CA ASN A 166 -30.90 -0.61 0.25
C ASN A 166 -31.93 0.48 -0.08
N ASP A 167 -31.51 1.55 -0.76
CA ASP A 167 -32.39 2.62 -1.22
C ASP A 167 -33.46 2.11 -2.20
N ALA A 168 -33.08 1.17 -3.08
CA ALA A 168 -34.01 0.50 -3.98
C ALA A 168 -35.08 -0.31 -3.24
N HIS A 169 -34.69 -0.98 -2.16
CA HIS A 169 -35.60 -1.76 -1.34
C HIS A 169 -36.59 -0.88 -0.56
N VAL A 170 -36.13 0.27 -0.04
CA VAL A 170 -36.96 1.22 0.73
C VAL A 170 -37.87 2.02 -0.19
N ASN A 171 -37.38 2.50 -1.33
CA ASN A 171 -38.12 3.34 -2.28
C ASN A 171 -38.64 2.54 -3.49
N LYS A 172 -39.47 1.52 -3.21
CA LYS A 172 -40.20 0.71 -4.22
C LYS A 172 -41.09 1.51 -5.20
N GLN A 173 -41.22 2.82 -4.99
CA GLN A 173 -42.06 3.76 -5.73
C GLN A 173 -41.31 4.78 -6.59
N MET A 174 -40.00 4.64 -6.85
CA MET A 174 -39.32 5.51 -7.82
C MET A 174 -39.75 5.20 -9.26
N LYS A 175 -40.95 5.64 -9.64
CA LYS A 175 -41.37 5.80 -11.04
C LYS A 175 -40.65 7.02 -11.62
N GLY A 176 -39.50 6.80 -12.26
CA GLY A 176 -38.85 7.82 -13.12
C GLY A 176 -37.38 8.13 -12.85
N GLY A 177 -36.73 7.50 -11.87
CA GLY A 177 -35.28 7.61 -11.67
C GLY A 177 -34.47 6.72 -12.62
N LYS A 178 -33.17 7.04 -12.85
CA LYS A 178 -32.21 6.13 -13.51
C LYS A 178 -32.38 4.73 -12.90
N SER A 179 -32.48 3.69 -13.73
CA SER A 179 -32.54 2.30 -13.24
C SER A 179 -31.36 2.06 -12.29
N PHE A 180 -31.59 1.38 -11.16
CA PHE A 180 -30.53 1.02 -10.21
C PHE A 180 -29.37 0.29 -10.89
N ASP A 181 -29.66 -0.48 -11.93
CA ASP A 181 -28.67 -1.14 -12.75
C ASP A 181 -27.72 -0.13 -13.42
N LEU A 182 -28.24 1.00 -13.92
CA LEU A 182 -27.43 2.06 -14.52
C LEU A 182 -26.53 2.74 -13.48
N MET A 183 -27.01 2.93 -12.25
CA MET A 183 -26.19 3.51 -11.18
C MET A 183 -25.07 2.56 -10.76
N ILE A 184 -25.36 1.26 -10.64
CA ILE A 184 -24.35 0.24 -10.34
C ILE A 184 -23.32 0.16 -11.46
N ASP A 185 -23.77 0.17 -12.72
CA ASP A 185 -22.87 0.12 -13.87
C ASP A 185 -22.01 1.39 -13.98
N GLU A 186 -22.54 2.57 -13.61
CA GLU A 186 -21.80 3.84 -13.54
C GLU A 186 -20.68 3.78 -12.49
N ILE A 187 -20.96 3.35 -11.26
CA ILE A 187 -19.92 3.23 -10.22
C ILE A 187 -18.91 2.11 -10.51
N GLU A 188 -19.33 1.01 -11.13
CA GLU A 188 -18.42 -0.08 -11.53
C GLU A 188 -17.49 0.38 -12.66
N LYS A 189 -18.01 1.19 -13.60
CA LYS A 189 -17.19 1.81 -14.66
C LYS A 189 -16.18 2.79 -14.07
N GLU A 190 -16.60 3.69 -13.17
CA GLU A 190 -15.69 4.61 -12.49
C GLU A 190 -14.55 3.88 -11.77
N PHE A 191 -14.88 2.78 -11.09
CA PHE A 191 -13.87 1.95 -10.43
C PHE A 191 -12.91 1.29 -11.42
N SER A 192 -13.43 0.79 -12.55
CA SER A 192 -12.60 0.19 -13.59
C SER A 192 -11.67 1.21 -14.24
N ASP A 193 -12.17 2.39 -14.59
CA ASP A 193 -11.39 3.47 -15.18
C ASP A 193 -10.31 3.95 -14.20
N TRP A 194 -10.63 4.01 -12.90
CA TRP A 194 -9.65 4.30 -11.85
C TRP A 194 -8.58 3.21 -11.75
N ALA A 195 -8.95 1.93 -11.69
CA ALA A 195 -8.00 0.83 -11.54
C ALA A 195 -6.99 0.77 -12.70
N ASP A 196 -7.48 0.95 -13.93
CA ASP A 196 -6.65 1.01 -15.13
C ASP A 196 -5.71 2.22 -15.11
N GLY A 197 -6.23 3.39 -14.74
CA GLY A 197 -5.46 4.63 -14.62
C GLY A 197 -4.37 4.55 -13.54
N GLU A 198 -4.69 3.99 -12.38
CA GLU A 198 -3.76 3.81 -11.26
C GLU A 198 -2.62 2.85 -11.65
N HIS A 199 -2.96 1.70 -12.25
CA HIS A 199 -1.97 0.74 -12.71
C HIS A 199 -1.05 1.35 -13.78
N GLN A 200 -1.60 2.02 -14.78
CA GLN A 200 -0.79 2.68 -15.81
C GLN A 200 0.06 3.81 -15.23
N GLY A 201 -0.49 4.61 -14.31
CA GLY A 201 0.23 5.72 -13.67
C GLY A 201 1.46 5.25 -12.88
N GLN A 202 1.31 4.19 -12.09
CA GLN A 202 2.39 3.68 -11.25
C GLN A 202 3.40 2.81 -12.02
N PHE A 203 2.94 2.01 -13.00
CA PHE A 203 3.76 0.94 -13.57
C PHE A 203 4.23 1.14 -15.01
N LYS A 204 3.82 2.21 -15.71
CA LYS A 204 4.21 2.46 -17.12
C LYS A 204 5.73 2.54 -17.36
N GLY A 205 6.51 2.91 -16.35
CA GLY A 205 7.98 3.01 -16.44
C GLY A 205 8.73 1.70 -16.20
N PHE A 206 8.05 0.63 -15.80
CA PHE A 206 8.69 -0.63 -15.43
C PHE A 206 8.49 -1.68 -16.51
N SER A 207 9.52 -2.49 -16.76
CA SER A 207 9.39 -3.65 -17.64
C SER A 207 8.61 -4.76 -16.94
N VAL A 208 8.04 -5.67 -17.73
CA VAL A 208 7.31 -6.84 -17.22
C VAL A 208 8.22 -7.72 -16.36
N GLU A 209 9.50 -7.80 -16.70
CA GLU A 209 10.52 -8.53 -15.95
C GLU A 209 10.74 -7.90 -14.57
N ASN A 210 10.89 -6.58 -14.48
CA ASN A 210 11.09 -5.89 -13.21
C ASN A 210 9.90 -6.13 -12.26
N ILE A 211 8.69 -6.01 -12.79
CA ILE A 211 7.45 -6.29 -12.04
C ILE A 211 7.44 -7.76 -11.58
N SER A 212 7.72 -8.70 -12.49
CA SER A 212 7.78 -10.13 -12.15
C SER A 212 8.81 -10.46 -11.07
N TYR A 213 10.00 -9.86 -11.12
CA TYR A 213 11.04 -10.06 -10.11
C TYR A 213 10.60 -9.51 -8.74
N SER A 214 9.98 -8.33 -8.72
CA SER A 214 9.44 -7.73 -7.51
C SER A 214 8.32 -8.58 -6.90
N ILE A 215 7.37 -9.07 -7.72
CA ILE A 215 6.34 -10.01 -7.25
C ILE A 215 6.98 -11.28 -6.68
N SER A 216 7.98 -11.84 -7.34
CA SER A 216 8.70 -13.03 -6.86
C SER A 216 9.41 -12.77 -5.52
N ASN A 217 9.97 -11.57 -5.34
CA ASN A 217 10.57 -11.14 -4.08
C ASN A 217 9.50 -11.05 -2.98
N LEU A 218 8.41 -10.33 -3.24
CA LEU A 218 7.28 -10.14 -2.32
C LEU A 218 6.62 -11.46 -1.90
N LEU A 219 6.50 -12.42 -2.81
CA LEU A 219 6.04 -13.79 -2.51
C LEU A 219 7.02 -14.52 -1.58
N ARG A 220 8.33 -14.42 -1.85
CA ARG A 220 9.37 -15.08 -1.06
C ARG A 220 9.42 -14.58 0.38
N ILE A 221 9.24 -13.28 0.59
CA ILE A 221 9.19 -12.67 1.93
C ILE A 221 7.80 -12.80 2.59
N GLY A 222 6.81 -13.37 1.91
CA GLY A 222 5.48 -13.63 2.45
C GLY A 222 4.62 -12.38 2.65
N LEU A 223 4.90 -11.30 1.91
CA LEU A 223 4.08 -10.09 1.97
C LEU A 223 2.85 -10.16 1.07
N ILE A 224 2.94 -10.92 -0.03
CA ILE A 224 1.79 -11.20 -0.89
C ILE A 224 1.60 -12.71 -1.04
N TYR A 225 0.40 -13.12 -1.40
CA TYR A 225 0.09 -14.50 -1.77
C TYR A 225 -0.83 -14.51 -2.98
N SER A 226 -0.76 -15.59 -3.77
CA SER A 226 -1.78 -15.85 -4.79
C SER A 226 -3.08 -16.18 -4.05
N PRO A 227 -4.20 -15.47 -4.30
CA PRO A 227 -5.43 -15.70 -3.57
C PRO A 227 -5.80 -17.18 -3.62
N GLU A 228 -5.89 -17.81 -2.45
CA GLU A 228 -6.35 -19.19 -2.39
C GLU A 228 -7.80 -19.22 -2.85
N TYR A 229 -8.06 -19.94 -3.94
CA TYR A 229 -9.43 -20.23 -4.35
C TYR A 229 -10.02 -21.19 -3.31
N THR A 230 -10.71 -20.61 -2.33
CA THR A 230 -11.56 -21.38 -1.44
C THR A 230 -12.61 -22.07 -2.29
N ILE A 231 -12.56 -23.40 -2.33
CA ILE A 231 -13.55 -24.20 -3.03
C ILE A 231 -14.89 -23.89 -2.35
N PRO A 232 -15.88 -23.31 -3.07
CA PRO A 232 -17.18 -23.06 -2.48
C PRO A 232 -17.75 -24.39 -1.97
N GLU A 233 -18.12 -24.47 -0.69
CA GLU A 233 -18.68 -25.72 -0.10
C GLU A 233 -19.90 -26.24 -0.88
N ASN A 234 -20.63 -25.34 -1.54
CA ASN A 234 -21.80 -25.64 -2.37
C ASN A 234 -21.59 -25.15 -3.80
N LEU A 235 -20.96 -25.97 -4.64
CA LEU A 235 -20.73 -25.70 -6.07
C LEU A 235 -22.02 -25.73 -6.89
N ILE A 236 -22.98 -26.57 -6.49
CA ILE A 236 -24.30 -26.69 -7.11
C ILE A 236 -25.34 -26.49 -6.02
N GLN A 237 -26.24 -25.53 -6.21
CA GLN A 237 -27.39 -25.35 -5.32
C GLN A 237 -28.62 -25.96 -5.98
N VAL A 238 -29.25 -26.94 -5.35
CA VAL A 238 -30.50 -27.53 -5.84
C VAL A 238 -31.66 -26.86 -5.11
N GLY A 239 -32.58 -26.27 -5.87
CA GLY A 239 -33.75 -25.58 -5.33
C GLY A 239 -35.01 -25.90 -6.11
N ILE A 240 -36.16 -25.59 -5.53
CA ILE A 240 -37.45 -25.74 -6.21
C ILE A 240 -37.88 -24.38 -6.74
N LYS A 241 -38.02 -24.26 -8.07
CA LYS A 241 -38.51 -23.06 -8.72
C LYS A 241 -40.01 -23.19 -8.96
N LYS A 242 -40.81 -22.43 -8.20
CA LYS A 242 -42.25 -22.30 -8.43
C LYS A 242 -42.51 -21.52 -9.73
N LYS A 243 -43.03 -22.18 -10.76
CA LYS A 243 -43.60 -21.51 -11.93
C LYS A 243 -45.08 -21.23 -11.66
N THR A 244 -45.51 -20.00 -11.88
CA THR A 244 -46.93 -19.62 -11.83
C THR A 244 -47.74 -20.48 -12.80
N GLY A 245 -48.61 -21.35 -12.28
CA GLY A 245 -49.51 -22.20 -13.07
C GLY A 245 -48.97 -23.55 -13.53
N ARG A 246 -47.78 -24.00 -13.08
CA ARG A 246 -47.25 -25.36 -13.34
C ARG A 246 -46.66 -25.99 -12.08
N GLU A 247 -46.50 -27.31 -12.12
CA GLU A 247 -45.83 -28.08 -11.06
C GLU A 247 -44.44 -27.52 -10.72
N ASN A 248 -44.07 -27.68 -9.45
CA ASN A 248 -42.78 -27.29 -8.92
C ASN A 248 -41.65 -27.96 -9.71
N GLU A 249 -40.75 -27.17 -10.31
CA GLU A 249 -39.61 -27.69 -11.06
C GLU A 249 -38.36 -27.69 -10.18
N LEU A 250 -37.68 -28.83 -10.09
CA LEU A 250 -36.37 -28.93 -9.45
C LEU A 250 -35.34 -28.28 -10.38
N VAL A 251 -34.65 -27.24 -9.88
CA VAL A 251 -33.64 -26.49 -10.63
C VAL A 251 -32.31 -26.61 -9.91
N ALA A 252 -31.28 -27.06 -10.61
CA ALA A 252 -29.90 -27.00 -10.16
C ALA A 252 -29.26 -25.69 -10.65
N ASP A 253 -28.82 -24.84 -9.73
CA ASP A 253 -28.00 -23.66 -10.00
C ASP A 253 -26.51 -24.05 -9.95
N ASP A 254 -25.89 -24.13 -11.13
CA ASP A 254 -24.49 -24.48 -11.34
C ASP A 254 -23.56 -23.26 -11.49
N ARG A 255 -24.05 -22.03 -11.21
CA ARG A 255 -23.26 -20.79 -11.40
C ARG A 255 -21.96 -20.80 -10.62
N ARG A 256 -21.98 -21.31 -9.38
CA ARG A 256 -20.80 -21.40 -8.52
C ARG A 256 -19.78 -22.40 -9.07
N LEU A 257 -20.25 -23.55 -9.57
CA LEU A 257 -19.42 -24.53 -10.25
C LEU A 257 -18.75 -23.94 -11.50
N ARG A 258 -19.51 -23.25 -12.36
CA ARG A 258 -18.95 -22.63 -13.57
C ARG A 258 -17.92 -21.54 -13.23
N ALA A 259 -18.21 -20.72 -12.23
CA ALA A 259 -17.26 -19.71 -11.74
C ALA A 259 -15.97 -20.36 -11.23
N TYR A 260 -16.09 -21.42 -10.44
CA TYR A 260 -14.96 -22.17 -9.89
C TYR A 260 -14.14 -22.87 -10.99
N LEU A 261 -14.80 -23.53 -11.96
CA LEU A 261 -14.11 -24.17 -13.08
C LEU A 261 -13.39 -23.15 -13.98
N ARG A 262 -13.96 -21.96 -14.18
CA ARG A 262 -13.25 -20.86 -14.87
C ARG A 262 -12.04 -20.40 -14.07
N ALA A 263 -12.20 -20.15 -12.78
CA ALA A 263 -11.09 -19.78 -11.91
C ALA A 263 -9.97 -20.84 -11.92
N MET A 264 -10.32 -22.12 -11.86
CA MET A 264 -9.36 -23.22 -12.00
C MET A 264 -8.72 -23.26 -13.38
N ASN A 265 -9.47 -23.01 -14.45
CA ASN A 265 -8.95 -22.98 -15.81
C ASN A 265 -8.05 -21.76 -16.04
N ASP A 266 -8.35 -20.61 -15.45
CA ASP A 266 -7.53 -19.41 -15.47
C ASP A 266 -6.26 -19.63 -14.64
N GLN A 267 -6.36 -20.33 -13.50
CA GLN A 267 -5.22 -20.71 -12.69
C GLN A 267 -4.36 -21.78 -13.38
N ALA A 268 -4.97 -22.76 -14.04
CA ALA A 268 -4.29 -23.76 -14.85
C ALA A 268 -3.66 -23.10 -16.08
N GLY A 269 -4.34 -22.13 -16.70
CA GLY A 269 -3.83 -21.29 -17.77
C GLY A 269 -2.60 -20.52 -17.32
N ALA A 270 -2.66 -19.82 -16.19
CA ALA A 270 -1.53 -19.13 -15.57
C ALA A 270 -0.40 -20.11 -15.17
N ALA A 271 -0.75 -21.33 -14.74
CA ALA A 271 0.20 -22.38 -14.40
C ALA A 271 0.79 -23.08 -15.63
N ILE A 272 0.12 -23.08 -16.78
CA ILE A 272 0.60 -23.59 -18.07
C ILE A 272 1.40 -22.51 -18.80
N GLU A 273 1.01 -21.24 -18.64
CA GLU A 273 1.85 -20.06 -18.78
C GLU A 273 3.02 -20.04 -17.79
N LYS A 274 3.27 -21.08 -16.96
CA LYS A 274 4.64 -21.32 -16.43
C LYS A 274 5.67 -21.63 -17.53
N LYS A 275 5.26 -21.75 -18.79
CA LYS A 275 6.18 -21.60 -19.94
C LYS A 275 6.49 -20.13 -20.28
N SER A 276 5.69 -19.18 -19.80
CA SER A 276 6.05 -17.78 -19.60
C SER A 276 6.78 -17.66 -18.26
N THR A 277 8.00 -17.17 -18.29
CA THR A 277 8.85 -17.04 -17.09
C THR A 277 8.43 -15.90 -16.16
N LEU A 278 7.41 -15.11 -16.53
CA LEU A 278 7.11 -13.83 -15.89
C LEU A 278 5.73 -13.81 -15.23
N GLN A 279 5.70 -13.33 -13.99
CA GLN A 279 4.50 -13.11 -13.19
C GLN A 279 3.83 -11.78 -13.57
N SER A 280 2.53 -11.78 -13.79
CA SER A 280 1.74 -10.56 -14.03
C SER A 280 1.19 -10.01 -12.72
N LEU A 281 1.31 -8.71 -12.49
CA LEU A 281 0.72 -8.02 -11.33
C LEU A 281 -0.80 -8.04 -11.36
N ILE A 282 -1.37 -8.09 -12.55
CA ILE A 282 -2.80 -7.91 -12.78
C ILE A 282 -3.43 -9.09 -13.50
N THR A 283 -4.72 -9.31 -13.24
CA THR A 283 -5.59 -10.22 -13.97
C THR A 283 -6.86 -9.49 -14.40
N SER A 284 -7.35 -9.77 -15.60
CA SER A 284 -8.62 -9.23 -16.07
C SER A 284 -9.76 -10.11 -15.57
N VAL A 285 -10.63 -9.58 -14.72
CA VAL A 285 -11.85 -10.30 -14.33
C VAL A 285 -12.99 -9.86 -15.22
N ARG A 286 -13.62 -10.84 -15.86
CA ARG A 286 -14.94 -10.65 -16.47
C ARG A 286 -15.99 -10.96 -15.40
N PRO A 287 -16.90 -10.04 -15.09
CA PRO A 287 -17.97 -10.32 -14.15
C PRO A 287 -18.81 -11.51 -14.64
N ASN A 288 -19.16 -12.40 -13.71
CA ASN A 288 -19.76 -13.71 -13.98
C ASN A 288 -21.19 -13.68 -14.58
N TRP A 289 -21.68 -12.53 -15.06
CA TRP A 289 -23.04 -12.38 -15.59
C TRP A 289 -23.08 -12.42 -17.12
N PRO A 290 -23.71 -13.45 -17.73
CA PRO A 290 -23.72 -13.63 -19.18
C PRO A 290 -24.66 -12.69 -19.95
N MET A 291 -25.45 -11.83 -19.28
CA MET A 291 -26.43 -10.96 -19.94
C MET A 291 -26.11 -9.46 -19.90
N ILE A 292 -25.10 -9.03 -19.15
CA ILE A 292 -24.66 -7.63 -19.13
C ILE A 292 -23.19 -7.66 -19.52
N GLN A 293 -22.86 -7.17 -20.72
CA GLN A 293 -21.49 -6.95 -21.17
C GLN A 293 -20.88 -5.84 -20.32
N ARG A 294 -20.48 -6.17 -19.10
CA ARG A 294 -19.74 -5.25 -18.23
C ARG A 294 -18.29 -5.23 -18.67
N ASN A 295 -17.68 -4.05 -18.57
CA ASN A 295 -16.28 -3.86 -18.94
C ASN A 295 -15.40 -4.82 -18.13
N PRO A 296 -14.38 -5.44 -18.75
CA PRO A 296 -13.39 -6.19 -18.00
C PRO A 296 -12.69 -5.22 -17.04
N THR A 297 -12.63 -5.58 -15.76
CA THR A 297 -11.92 -4.78 -14.76
C THR A 297 -10.59 -5.46 -14.47
N ILE A 298 -9.53 -4.67 -14.56
CA ILE A 298 -8.21 -5.10 -14.12
C ILE A 298 -8.20 -5.13 -12.59
N GLN A 299 -7.72 -6.23 -12.01
CA GLN A 299 -7.52 -6.35 -10.57
C GLN A 299 -6.13 -6.94 -10.27
N PRO A 300 -5.58 -6.71 -9.06
CA PRO A 300 -4.36 -7.38 -8.64
C PRO A 300 -4.52 -8.90 -8.68
N ALA A 301 -3.52 -9.59 -9.22
CA ALA A 301 -3.46 -11.05 -9.24
C ALA A 301 -3.08 -11.65 -7.87
N TYR A 302 -2.71 -10.81 -6.91
CA TYR A 302 -2.21 -11.18 -5.60
C TYR A 302 -2.97 -10.45 -4.49
N SER A 303 -2.95 -11.02 -3.29
CA SER A 303 -3.52 -10.44 -2.08
C SER A 303 -2.44 -10.16 -1.04
N LEU A 304 -2.63 -9.13 -0.22
CA LEU A 304 -1.73 -8.80 0.88
C LEU A 304 -1.89 -9.83 2.00
N SER A 305 -0.78 -10.32 2.54
CA SER A 305 -0.80 -11.12 3.76
C SER A 305 -1.23 -10.27 4.97
N GLY A 306 -1.63 -10.94 6.06
CA GLY A 306 -1.90 -10.25 7.33
C GLY A 306 -0.66 -9.52 7.87
N LEU A 307 0.53 -10.05 7.60
CA LEU A 307 1.80 -9.37 7.90
C LEU A 307 1.95 -8.09 7.08
N ALA A 308 1.76 -8.16 5.76
CA ALA A 308 1.89 -7.00 4.88
C ALA A 308 0.87 -5.90 5.19
N THR A 309 -0.36 -6.27 5.53
CA THR A 309 -1.39 -5.29 5.91
C THR A 309 -0.97 -4.53 7.17
N ARG A 310 -0.51 -5.23 8.21
CA ARG A 310 -0.01 -4.56 9.44
C ARG A 310 1.25 -3.73 9.18
N PHE A 311 2.15 -4.24 8.34
CA PHE A 311 3.36 -3.54 7.92
C PHE A 311 3.04 -2.22 7.19
N LEU A 312 2.16 -2.26 6.18
CA LEU A 312 1.78 -1.06 5.44
C LEU A 312 1.04 -0.05 6.32
N LEU A 313 0.20 -0.52 7.25
CA LEU A 313 -0.45 0.36 8.22
C LEU A 313 0.55 1.03 9.17
N ALA A 314 1.64 0.35 9.54
CA ALA A 314 2.71 0.95 10.34
C ALA A 314 3.56 1.94 9.52
N CYS A 315 3.66 1.75 8.21
CA CYS A 315 4.41 2.59 7.27
C CYS A 315 3.53 3.64 6.56
N SER A 316 2.29 3.86 7.01
CA SER A 316 1.38 4.87 6.46
C SER A 316 1.19 6.01 7.46
N PRO A 317 1.04 7.26 7.00
CA PRO A 317 0.78 8.42 7.87
C PRO A 317 -0.53 8.33 8.64
#